data_AF-A0A1X2GKU8-F1
#
_entry.id   AF-A0A1X2GKU8-F1
#
_cell.length_a   1.000
_cell.length_b   1.000
_cell.length_c   1.000
_cell.angle_alpha   90.00
_cell.angle_beta   90.00
_cell.angle_gamma   90.00
#
_symmetry.space_group_name_H-M   'P 1'
#
loop_
_entity.id
_entity.type
_entity.pdbx_description
1 polymer ?
#
loop_
_entity_poly.entity_id
_entity_poly.type
_entity_poly.pdbx_seq_one_letter_code
_entity_poly.pdbx_strand_id
1 'polypeptide(L)'
;MTVPLSVIEDDSYHTMAYAQSLPYADQLGPETTDMLQDIVDHFLLCVQVGDFAPGALTWLRRLSSYLDLKHALPRTTRAQLALTLYNLAVTPGMDYPLVEAWALICIRLIKQVHEL
;
A
#
# COMPACT_ATOMS: atom_id res chain seq x y z
N MET A 1 -8.06 3.50 -31.32
CA MET A 1 -8.36 4.13 -30.02
C MET A 1 -7.06 4.15 -29.24
N THR A 2 -6.42 5.30 -29.09
CA THR A 2 -5.08 5.42 -28.50
C THR A 2 -5.21 5.64 -27.00
N VAL A 3 -4.60 4.74 -26.23
CA VAL A 3 -4.57 4.81 -24.76
C VAL A 3 -3.74 6.04 -24.35
N PRO A 4 -4.21 6.87 -23.39
CA PRO A 4 -3.51 8.07 -22.95
C PRO A 4 -2.18 7.74 -22.24
N LEU A 5 -1.17 8.58 -22.46
CA LEU A 5 0.23 8.41 -21.99
C LEU A 5 0.36 8.28 -20.46
N SER A 6 -0.55 8.89 -19.69
CA SER A 6 -0.57 8.79 -18.23
C SER A 6 -0.76 7.36 -17.72
N VAL A 7 -1.36 6.47 -18.53
CA VAL A 7 -1.57 5.05 -18.21
C VAL A 7 -0.31 4.21 -18.49
N ILE A 8 0.60 4.69 -19.33
CA ILE A 8 1.84 4.01 -19.71
C ILE A 8 2.96 4.31 -18.71
N GLU A 9 2.95 5.50 -18.09
CA GLU A 9 3.97 5.93 -17.13
C GLU A 9 3.80 5.35 -15.70
N ASP A 10 2.60 4.89 -15.33
CA ASP A 10 2.27 4.62 -13.92
C ASP A 10 2.66 3.20 -13.42
N ASP A 11 2.22 2.11 -14.04
CA ASP A 11 2.40 0.78 -13.41
C ASP A 11 2.10 -0.42 -14.34
N SER A 12 2.77 -0.49 -15.50
CA SER A 12 2.46 -1.43 -16.60
C SER A 12 2.53 -2.95 -16.31
N TYR A 13 2.65 -3.36 -15.04
CA TYR A 13 2.64 -4.79 -14.64
C TYR A 13 1.75 -5.12 -13.42
N HIS A 14 1.03 -4.17 -12.81
CA HIS A 14 0.35 -4.43 -11.53
C HIS A 14 -1.17 -4.20 -11.48
N THR A 15 -1.76 -3.37 -12.34
CA THR A 15 -3.23 -3.28 -12.41
C THR A 15 -3.80 -4.41 -13.25
N MET A 16 -4.64 -5.25 -12.66
CA MET A 16 -5.26 -6.39 -13.34
C MET A 16 -6.22 -5.92 -14.45
N ALA A 17 -6.27 -6.67 -15.56
CA ALA A 17 -7.09 -6.36 -16.74
C ALA A 17 -8.60 -6.18 -16.43
N TYR A 18 -9.10 -6.76 -15.33
CA TYR A 18 -10.50 -6.60 -14.93
C TYR A 18 -10.85 -5.16 -14.52
N ALA A 19 -9.89 -4.38 -14.01
CA ALA A 19 -10.16 -3.01 -13.55
C ALA A 19 -10.64 -2.12 -14.70
N GLN A 20 -10.16 -2.37 -15.92
CA GLN A 20 -10.55 -1.65 -17.13
C GLN A 20 -11.94 -2.04 -17.64
N SER A 21 -12.49 -3.19 -17.19
CA SER A 21 -13.81 -3.68 -17.58
C SER A 21 -14.95 -3.14 -16.71
N LEU A 22 -14.61 -2.37 -15.67
CA LEU A 22 -15.59 -1.80 -14.75
C LEU A 22 -16.32 -0.60 -15.40
N PRO A 23 -17.63 -0.42 -15.14
CA PRO A 23 -18.39 0.71 -15.66
C PRO A 23 -17.88 2.10 -15.22
N TYR A 24 -17.04 2.13 -14.18
CA TYR A 24 -16.48 3.32 -13.54
C TYR A 24 -14.93 3.35 -13.59
N ALA A 25 -14.33 2.66 -14.56
CA ALA A 25 -12.87 2.53 -14.66
C ALA A 25 -12.13 3.87 -14.84
N ASP A 26 -12.80 4.88 -15.39
CA ASP A 26 -12.29 6.24 -15.59
C ASP A 26 -12.10 6.99 -14.27
N GLN A 27 -12.97 6.76 -13.28
CA GLN A 27 -12.92 7.39 -11.96
C GLN A 27 -11.95 6.67 -11.01
N LEU A 28 -11.70 5.38 -11.26
CA LEU A 28 -10.93 4.53 -10.37
C LEU A 28 -9.46 4.96 -10.24
N GLY A 29 -8.83 5.42 -11.33
CA GLY A 29 -7.44 5.87 -11.32
C GLY A 29 -7.14 6.91 -10.25
N PRO A 30 -7.67 8.14 -10.36
CA PRO A 30 -7.39 9.21 -9.40
C PRO A 30 -7.84 8.88 -7.98
N GLU A 31 -9.01 8.25 -7.81
CA GLU A 31 -9.51 7.87 -6.48
C GLU A 31 -8.56 6.91 -5.75
N THR A 32 -7.96 5.95 -6.47
CA THR A 32 -7.04 4.99 -5.85
C THR A 32 -5.72 5.64 -5.43
N THR A 33 -5.21 6.58 -6.22
CA THR A 33 -4.01 7.35 -5.86
C THR A 33 -4.25 8.20 -4.62
N ASP A 34 -5.38 8.91 -4.57
CA ASP A 34 -5.75 9.74 -3.42
C ASP A 34 -5.94 8.89 -2.16
N MET A 35 -6.61 7.73 -2.28
CA MET A 35 -6.76 6.79 -1.17
C MET A 35 -5.42 6.25 -0.67
N LEU A 36 -4.49 5.93 -1.57
CA LEU A 36 -3.15 5.47 -1.19
C LEU A 36 -2.41 6.55 -0.42
N GLN A 37 -2.45 7.80 -0.91
CA GLN A 37 -1.79 8.92 -0.25
C GLN A 37 -2.36 9.15 1.15
N ASP A 38 -3.68 9.15 1.30
CA ASP A 38 -4.35 9.23 2.60
C ASP A 38 -3.88 8.12 3.56
N ILE A 39 -3.80 6.87 3.09
CA ILE A 39 -3.36 5.73 3.90
C ILE A 39 -1.93 5.96 4.40
N VAL A 40 -1.02 6.38 3.52
CA VAL A 40 0.39 6.59 3.84
C VAL A 40 0.56 7.75 4.82
N ASP A 41 -0.08 8.89 4.54
CA ASP A 41 0.06 10.10 5.35
C ASP A 41 -0.44 9.87 6.77
N HIS A 42 -1.62 9.26 6.93
CA HIS A 42 -2.16 8.98 8.25
C HIS A 42 -1.39 7.87 8.97
N PHE A 43 -0.91 6.85 8.27
CA PHE A 43 -0.06 5.83 8.86
C PHE A 43 1.23 6.43 9.44
N LEU A 44 1.92 7.28 8.66
CA LEU A 44 3.14 7.94 9.10
C LEU A 44 2.87 8.91 10.25
N LEU A 45 1.76 9.64 10.22
CA LEU A 45 1.35 10.52 11.31
C LEU A 45 1.15 9.74 12.62
N CYS A 46 0.44 8.61 12.58
CA CYS A 46 0.26 7.75 13.76
C CYS A 46 1.61 7.25 14.31
N VAL A 47 2.53 6.86 13.43
CA VAL A 47 3.88 6.41 13.82
C VAL A 47 4.68 7.55 14.45
N GLN A 48 4.61 8.76 13.92
CA GLN A 48 5.30 9.95 14.46
C GLN A 48 4.76 10.34 15.84
N VAL A 49 3.44 10.24 16.05
CA VAL A 49 2.79 10.54 17.33
C VAL A 49 2.99 9.40 18.35
N GLY A 50 3.33 8.20 17.90
CA GLY A 50 3.47 7.00 18.74
C GLY A 50 2.14 6.29 19.03
N ASP A 51 1.07 6.61 18.28
CA ASP A 51 -0.21 5.89 18.35
C ASP A 51 -0.16 4.63 17.47
N PHE A 52 0.45 3.57 18.00
CA PHE A 52 0.55 2.31 17.29
C PHE A 52 -0.77 1.51 17.29
N ALA A 53 -1.55 1.61 18.37
CA ALA A 53 -2.86 1.00 18.50
C ALA A 53 -3.81 1.94 19.28
N PRO A 54 -4.98 2.29 18.70
CA PRO A 54 -5.59 1.73 17.49
C PRO A 54 -5.17 2.39 16.16
N GLY A 55 -4.45 3.52 16.19
CA GLY A 55 -4.24 4.38 15.02
C GLY A 55 -3.52 3.69 13.87
N ALA A 56 -2.22 3.44 14.01
CA ALA A 56 -1.40 2.88 12.95
C ALA A 56 -1.92 1.51 12.46
N LEU A 57 -2.48 0.69 13.35
CA LEU A 57 -3.05 -0.62 13.03
C LEU A 57 -4.29 -0.51 12.13
N THR A 58 -5.12 0.52 12.31
CA THR A 58 -6.30 0.76 11.46
C THR A 58 -5.87 1.11 10.04
N TRP A 59 -4.88 1.99 9.90
CA TRP A 59 -4.33 2.36 8.59
C TRP A 59 -3.59 1.21 7.92
N LEU A 60 -2.92 0.35 8.70
CA LEU A 60 -2.30 -0.87 8.20
C LEU A 60 -3.33 -1.86 7.64
N ARG A 61 -4.48 -2.02 8.30
CA ARG A 61 -5.59 -2.85 7.77
C ARG A 61 -6.11 -2.26 6.46
N ARG A 62 -6.26 -0.93 6.38
CA ARG A 62 -6.67 -0.24 5.16
C ARG A 62 -5.66 -0.43 4.02
N LEU A 63 -4.37 -0.40 4.33
CA LEU A 63 -3.31 -0.74 3.39
C LEU A 63 -3.41 -2.20 2.91
N SER A 64 -3.67 -3.15 3.81
CA SER A 64 -3.88 -4.55 3.41
C SER A 64 -5.05 -4.68 2.43
N SER A 65 -6.19 -4.05 2.72
CA SER A 65 -7.34 -4.05 1.81
C SER A 65 -7.04 -3.38 0.47
N TYR A 66 -6.25 -2.30 0.46
CA TYR A 66 -5.78 -1.67 -0.78
C TYR A 66 -4.94 -2.63 -1.62
N LEU A 67 -4.02 -3.37 -0.99
CA LEU A 67 -3.21 -4.39 -1.66
C LEU A 67 -4.02 -5.61 -2.12
N ASP A 68 -5.11 -5.96 -1.44
CA ASP A 68 -6.01 -7.06 -1.84
C ASP A 68 -6.76 -6.75 -3.14
N LEU A 69 -7.07 -5.48 -3.37
CA LEU A 69 -7.73 -4.99 -4.59
C LEU A 69 -6.78 -4.88 -5.79
N LYS A 70 -5.49 -5.23 -5.61
CA LYS A 70 -4.43 -5.18 -6.64
C LYS A 70 -4.35 -3.81 -7.35
N HIS A 71 -4.54 -2.74 -6.59
CA HIS A 71 -4.32 -1.38 -7.09
C HIS A 71 -2.85 -1.12 -7.36
N ALA A 72 -2.58 -0.17 -8.25
CA ALA A 72 -1.23 0.28 -8.56
C ALA A 72 -0.54 0.80 -7.28
N LEU A 73 0.74 0.46 -7.13
CA LEU A 73 1.55 0.89 -6.00
C LEU A 73 2.93 1.31 -6.51
N PRO A 74 3.23 2.62 -6.54
CA PRO A 74 4.50 3.12 -7.02
C PRO A 74 5.67 2.45 -6.30
N ARG A 75 6.69 2.05 -7.07
CA ARG A 75 7.86 1.31 -6.56
C ARG A 75 8.58 2.05 -5.43
N THR A 76 8.65 3.38 -5.52
CA THR A 76 9.24 4.25 -4.51
C THR A 76 8.47 4.20 -3.20
N THR A 77 7.15 4.40 -3.25
CA THR A 77 6.25 4.32 -2.09
C THR A 77 6.28 2.93 -1.45
N ARG A 78 6.24 1.87 -2.27
CA ARG A 78 6.36 0.48 -1.81
C ARG A 78 7.65 0.24 -1.02
N ALA A 79 8.79 0.69 -1.54
CA ALA A 79 10.08 0.53 -0.89
C ALA A 79 10.16 1.30 0.44
N GLN A 80 9.64 2.53 0.47
CA GLN A 80 9.59 3.35 1.68
C GLN A 80 8.71 2.74 2.76
N LEU A 81 7.51 2.25 2.41
CA LEU A 81 6.61 1.56 3.34
C LEU A 81 7.26 0.29 3.90
N ALA A 82 7.87 -0.53 3.05
CA ALA A 82 8.55 -1.74 3.49
C ALA A 82 9.69 -1.42 4.47
N LEU A 83 10.49 -0.39 4.19
CA LEU A 83 11.57 0.06 5.08
C LEU A 83 11.03 0.53 6.44
N THR A 84 9.98 1.36 6.44
CA THR A 84 9.36 1.86 7.67
C THR A 84 8.81 0.72 8.52
N LEU A 85 8.08 -0.21 7.90
CA LEU A 85 7.50 -1.37 8.59
C LEU A 85 8.59 -2.31 9.14
N TYR A 86 9.68 -2.49 8.40
CA TYR A 86 10.83 -3.26 8.87
C TYR A 86 11.47 -2.62 10.11
N ASN A 87 11.70 -1.31 10.08
CA ASN A 87 12.26 -0.58 11.22
C ASN A 87 11.37 -0.70 12.46
N LEU A 88 10.04 -0.60 12.30
CA LEU A 88 9.07 -0.78 13.38
C LEU A 88 9.10 -2.22 13.95
N ALA A 89 9.20 -3.23 13.10
CA ALA A 89 9.23 -4.62 13.53
C ALA A 89 10.51 -5.00 14.31
N VAL A 90 11.65 -4.36 14.01
CA VAL A 90 12.94 -4.61 14.68
C VAL A 90 13.14 -3.70 15.91
N THR A 91 12.24 -2.75 16.16
CA THR A 91 12.34 -1.82 17.28
C THR A 91 12.22 -2.57 18.62
N PRO A 92 13.19 -2.43 19.54
CA PRO A 92 13.15 -3.10 20.84
C PRO A 92 12.01 -2.52 21.70
N GLY A 93 11.33 -3.39 22.45
CA GLY A 93 10.25 -2.98 23.35
C GLY A 93 8.88 -2.81 22.69
N MET A 94 8.73 -3.23 21.43
CA MET A 94 7.42 -3.30 20.77
C MET A 94 6.61 -4.51 21.22
N ASP A 95 5.29 -4.31 21.31
CA ASP A 95 4.35 -5.40 21.62
C ASP A 95 4.36 -6.44 20.50
N TYR A 96 4.42 -7.73 20.89
CA TYR A 96 4.39 -8.87 19.97
C TYR A 96 3.30 -8.78 18.87
N PRO A 97 2.01 -8.50 19.18
CA PRO A 97 0.97 -8.42 18.14
C PRO A 97 1.21 -7.28 17.13
N LEU A 98 1.85 -6.18 17.54
CA LEU A 98 2.21 -5.10 16.63
C LEU A 98 3.33 -5.55 15.70
N VAL A 99 4.38 -6.15 16.25
CA VAL A 99 5.51 -6.70 15.49
C VAL A 99 5.03 -7.70 14.43
N GLU A 100 4.14 -8.61 14.81
CA GLU A 100 3.54 -9.58 13.89
C GLU A 100 2.80 -8.88 12.73
N ALA A 101 1.96 -7.89 13.04
CA ALA A 101 1.23 -7.12 12.03
C ALA A 101 2.16 -6.37 11.07
N TRP A 102 3.19 -5.68 11.59
CA TRP A 102 4.19 -4.98 10.78
C TRP A 102 4.95 -5.95 9.88
N ALA A 103 5.40 -7.08 10.43
CA ALA A 103 6.16 -8.09 9.71
C ALA A 103 5.35 -8.70 8.55
N LEU A 104 4.08 -9.04 8.77
CA LEU A 104 3.23 -9.65 7.74
C LEU A 104 3.06 -8.74 6.52
N ILE A 105 2.77 -7.45 6.74
CA ILE A 105 2.64 -6.49 5.64
C ILE A 105 3.99 -6.20 5.00
N CYS A 106 5.06 -6.09 5.78
CA CYS A 106 6.41 -5.90 5.25
C CYS A 106 6.80 -7.06 4.31
N ILE A 107 6.59 -8.31 4.73
CA ILE A 107 6.83 -9.50 3.90
C ILE A 107 5.99 -9.42 2.62
N ARG A 108 4.73 -9.02 2.71
CA ARG A 108 3.85 -8.88 1.55
C ARG A 108 4.36 -7.84 0.53
N LEU A 109 4.92 -6.71 0.99
CA LEU A 109 5.48 -5.66 0.13
C LEU A 109 6.83 -6.05 -0.49
N ILE A 110 7.65 -6.83 0.24
CA ILE A 110 8.97 -7.28 -0.23
C ILE A 110 8.86 -8.48 -1.15
N LYS A 111 7.90 -9.39 -0.88
CA LYS A 111 7.68 -10.59 -1.69
C LYS A 111 7.47 -10.18 -3.15
N GLN A 112 8.39 -10.62 -4.01
CA GLN A 112 8.21 -10.52 -5.44
C GLN A 112 7.11 -11.49 -5.84
N VAL A 113 5.91 -10.97 -6.12
CA VAL A 113 4.93 -11.74 -6.85
C VAL A 113 5.30 -11.64 -8.33
N HIS A 114 5.99 -12.66 -8.82
CA HIS A 114 6.02 -12.99 -10.24
C HIS A 114 4.58 -13.44 -10.59
N GLU A 115 3.69 -12.51 -10.93
CA GLU A 115 2.46 -12.87 -11.64
C GLU A 115 2.81 -12.85 -13.13
N LEU A 116 3.17 -14.04 -13.64
CA LEU A 116 3.17 -14.36 -15.07
C LEU A 116 1.72 -14.43 -15.58
#